data_AF-A0A536AZM8-F1
#
_entry.id   AF-A0A536AZM8-F1
#
_cell.length_a   1.000
_cell.length_b   1.000
_cell.length_c   1.000
_cell.angle_alpha   90.00
_cell.angle_beta   90.00
_cell.angle_gamma   90.00
#
_symmetry.space_group_name_H-M   'P 1'
#
loop_
_entity.id
_entity.type
_entity.pdbx_description
1 polymer ?
#
loop_
_entity_poly.entity_id
_entity_poly.type
_entity_poly.pdbx_seq_one_letter_code
_entity_poly.pdbx_strand_id
1 'polypeptide(L)'
;MTTNDAPRPARRRLLRLVSAGVLALGMLTLLGSLAWRGARFPGFLVMPNRVVPSAGLPSWSGVSEGSPPYQEVLLAVDDAQVTSAADAYRRAAAHQVGETARYTFVRDGVVETHAYPLRQFTDGEFFAIFGAYFIAGLAHLLLAWCAAERWREDPMCRGLAIFGWAGAVFAFTAMDLYGPGRLFRLHALAEASLSAAALHLALVCPRDRLSGRSGVLVLAYGFGLALATVYQLFLDDPHAYSIVHNFAQGIGSVPVLVFTGLVALSLTDPPAALGAAGVRRLLLGVLLGLIMPALLFGLSAASGGNLPVNAAAWVGFAFPLGAIAALRAAPRATVTAGHWS
;
A
#
# COMPACT_ATOMS: atom_id res chain seq x y z
N MET A 1 20.28 -16.38 36.19
CA MET A 1 20.27 -14.91 36.07
C MET A 1 19.15 -14.53 35.11
N THR A 2 17.95 -14.32 35.64
CA THR A 2 16.70 -14.15 34.89
C THR A 2 16.43 -12.66 34.69
N THR A 3 16.72 -12.13 33.51
CA THR A 3 16.29 -10.78 33.13
C THR A 3 14.79 -10.81 32.86
N ASN A 4 14.03 -10.55 33.92
CA ASN A 4 12.59 -10.31 33.90
C ASN A 4 12.33 -8.96 33.21
N ASP A 5 12.34 -8.97 31.88
CA ASP A 5 12.33 -7.76 31.07
C ASP A 5 10.89 -7.41 30.67
N ALA A 6 10.08 -7.09 31.69
CA ALA A 6 8.80 -6.42 31.50
C ALA A 6 9.00 -5.23 30.53
N PRO A 7 8.04 -4.91 29.64
CA PRO A 7 8.22 -3.77 28.76
C PRO A 7 8.51 -2.55 29.61
N ARG A 8 9.67 -1.91 29.42
CA ARG A 8 9.86 -0.55 29.94
C ARG A 8 8.65 0.25 29.44
N PRO A 9 7.79 0.79 30.31
CA PRO A 9 6.49 1.36 29.92
C PRO A 9 6.60 2.39 28.79
N ALA A 10 7.77 3.02 28.66
CA ALA A 10 8.16 3.88 27.55
C ALA A 10 8.04 3.26 26.15
N ARG A 11 8.47 2.01 25.92
CA ARG A 11 8.43 1.39 24.58
C ARG A 11 7.00 1.11 24.14
N ARG A 12 6.17 0.52 25.03
CA ARG A 12 4.76 0.26 24.71
C ARG A 12 4.01 1.56 24.44
N ARG A 13 4.29 2.61 25.21
CA ARG A 13 3.78 3.96 24.95
C ARG A 13 4.22 4.47 23.58
N LEU A 14 5.50 4.32 23.21
CA LEU A 14 6.01 4.70 21.89
C LEU A 14 5.27 3.99 20.74
N LEU A 15 5.11 2.66 20.78
CA LEU A 15 4.44 1.93 19.69
C LEU A 15 2.97 2.35 19.56
N ARG A 16 2.30 2.66 20.67
CA ARG A 16 0.94 3.22 20.64
C ARG A 16 0.90 4.62 20.06
N LEU A 17 1.88 5.47 20.38
CA LEU A 17 2.01 6.81 19.79
C LEU A 17 2.27 6.72 18.28
N VAL A 18 3.08 5.75 17.83
CA VAL A 18 3.28 5.48 16.40
C VAL A 18 1.95 5.14 15.74
N SER A 19 1.20 4.18 16.29
CA SER A 19 -0.12 3.82 15.74
C SER A 19 -1.12 4.98 15.77
N ALA A 20 -1.13 5.78 16.84
CA ALA A 20 -1.98 6.97 16.93
C ALA A 20 -1.58 8.04 15.89
N GLY A 21 -0.29 8.22 15.63
CA GLY A 21 0.21 9.10 14.58
C GLY A 21 -0.19 8.63 13.18
N VAL A 22 -0.10 7.32 12.91
CA VAL A 22 -0.56 6.74 11.64
C VAL A 22 -2.07 6.85 11.48
N LEU A 23 -2.85 6.70 12.56
CA LEU A 23 -4.30 6.95 12.53
C LEU A 23 -4.61 8.42 12.22
N ALA A 24 -3.93 9.35 12.90
CA ALA A 24 -4.11 10.77 12.66
C ALA A 24 -3.78 11.14 11.21
N LEU A 25 -2.70 10.59 10.65
CA LEU A 25 -2.36 10.69 9.23
C LEU A 25 -3.52 10.22 8.34
N GLY A 26 -4.05 9.02 8.59
CA GLY A 26 -5.18 8.47 7.83
C GLY A 26 -6.46 9.30 7.93
N MET A 27 -6.74 9.88 9.09
CA MET A 27 -7.88 10.78 9.27
C MET A 27 -7.67 12.10 8.50
N LEU A 28 -6.46 12.65 8.51
CA LEU A 28 -6.15 13.88 7.77
C LEU A 28 -6.26 13.66 6.26
N THR A 29 -5.77 12.53 5.74
CA THR A 29 -5.90 12.23 4.30
C THR A 29 -7.33 11.92 3.89
N LEU A 30 -8.12 11.27 4.75
CA LEU A 30 -9.56 11.08 4.53
C LEU A 30 -10.31 12.43 4.51
N LEU A 31 -10.03 13.33 5.45
CA LEU A 31 -10.64 14.65 5.48
C LEU A 31 -10.26 15.48 4.25
N GLY A 32 -9.00 15.39 3.82
CA GLY A 32 -8.52 16.03 2.60
C GLY A 32 -9.20 15.48 1.33
N SER A 33 -9.42 14.16 1.27
CA SER A 33 -10.06 13.53 0.11
C SER A 33 -11.55 13.85 0.00
N LEU A 34 -12.23 14.30 1.07
CA LEU A 34 -13.65 14.70 1.01
C LEU A 34 -13.91 15.79 -0.05
N ALA A 35 -12.90 16.60 -0.39
CA ALA A 35 -12.98 17.60 -1.46
C ALA A 35 -13.29 16.99 -2.84
N TRP A 36 -13.04 15.69 -3.03
CA TRP A 36 -13.39 14.97 -4.26
C TRP A 36 -14.89 14.71 -4.41
N ARG A 37 -15.67 14.70 -3.33
CA ARG A 37 -17.10 14.40 -3.42
C ARG A 37 -17.84 15.51 -4.15
N GLY A 38 -18.42 15.16 -5.29
CA GLY A 38 -19.10 16.11 -6.18
C GLY A 38 -18.15 17.00 -6.99
N ALA A 39 -16.84 16.79 -6.92
CA ALA A 39 -15.86 17.55 -7.69
C ALA A 39 -16.01 17.27 -9.19
N ARG A 40 -15.74 18.28 -10.01
CA ARG A 40 -15.63 18.12 -11.47
C ARG A 40 -14.23 17.62 -11.81
N PHE A 41 -14.14 16.58 -12.62
CA PHE A 41 -12.87 15.93 -12.94
C PHE A 41 -12.89 15.29 -14.33
N PRO A 42 -11.71 15.01 -14.93
CA PRO A 42 -11.62 14.65 -16.34
C PRO A 42 -11.92 13.17 -16.63
N GLY A 43 -12.38 12.39 -15.65
CA GLY A 43 -12.53 10.95 -15.78
C GLY A 43 -11.24 10.15 -15.59
N PHE A 44 -10.18 10.78 -15.11
CA PHE A 44 -8.95 10.14 -14.64
C PHE A 44 -8.32 11.03 -13.56
N LEU A 45 -7.32 10.50 -12.85
CA LEU A 45 -6.62 11.22 -11.79
C LEU A 45 -5.25 11.67 -12.28
N VAL A 46 -4.69 12.70 -11.65
CA VAL A 46 -3.38 13.27 -11.98
C VAL A 46 -2.59 13.45 -10.69
N MET A 47 -1.39 12.86 -10.63
CA MET A 47 -0.47 12.98 -9.50
C MET A 47 0.30 14.31 -9.56
N PRO A 48 0.97 14.75 -8.47
CA PRO A 48 1.68 16.03 -8.44
C PRO A 48 2.70 16.24 -9.56
N ASN A 49 3.34 15.17 -10.02
CA ASN A 49 4.29 15.16 -11.14
C ASN A 49 3.59 15.09 -12.53
N ARG A 50 2.27 15.26 -12.60
CA ARG A 50 1.43 15.18 -13.82
C ARG A 50 1.30 13.80 -14.44
N VAL A 51 1.85 12.77 -13.82
CA VAL A 51 1.63 11.38 -14.25
C VAL A 51 0.21 10.97 -13.87
N VAL A 52 -0.49 10.32 -14.79
CA VAL A 52 -1.76 9.66 -14.50
C VAL A 52 -1.45 8.35 -13.75
N PRO A 53 -1.88 8.19 -12.50
CA PRO A 53 -1.65 6.95 -11.76
C PRO A 53 -2.43 5.80 -12.41
N SER A 54 -1.96 4.57 -12.19
CA SER A 54 -2.70 3.36 -12.57
C SER A 54 -3.90 3.12 -11.66
N ALA A 55 -4.78 4.11 -11.54
CA ALA A 55 -5.98 4.08 -10.73
C ALA A 55 -7.18 4.48 -11.58
N GLY A 56 -8.18 3.62 -11.63
CA GLY A 56 -9.39 3.89 -12.40
C GLY A 56 -10.57 3.01 -12.00
N LEU A 57 -11.73 3.39 -12.53
CA LEU A 57 -12.97 2.64 -12.38
C LEU A 57 -13.51 2.27 -13.77
N PRO A 58 -14.26 1.15 -13.91
CA PRO A 58 -14.74 0.70 -15.21
C PRO A 58 -15.57 1.73 -16.00
N SER A 59 -16.22 2.66 -15.29
CA SER A 59 -17.06 3.72 -15.86
C SER A 59 -16.29 4.96 -16.34
N TRP A 60 -14.98 5.01 -16.13
CA TRP A 60 -14.13 6.16 -16.48
C TRP A 60 -13.70 6.08 -17.94
N SER A 61 -13.68 7.21 -18.65
CA SER A 61 -13.63 7.29 -20.11
C SER A 61 -12.54 6.40 -20.74
N GLY A 62 -11.26 6.65 -20.42
CA GLY A 62 -10.16 5.83 -20.96
C GLY A 62 -10.22 4.35 -20.57
N VAL A 63 -10.77 4.02 -19.39
CA VAL A 63 -10.96 2.62 -18.97
C VAL A 63 -12.06 1.95 -19.78
N SER A 64 -13.20 2.63 -19.95
CA SER A 64 -14.36 2.12 -20.70
C SER A 64 -14.07 1.96 -22.20
N GLU A 65 -13.16 2.77 -22.73
CA GLU A 65 -12.69 2.71 -24.12
C GLU A 65 -11.57 1.67 -24.32
N GLY A 66 -11.08 1.04 -23.25
CA GLY A 66 -10.01 0.05 -23.29
C GLY A 66 -8.61 0.64 -23.49
N SER A 67 -8.46 1.96 -23.38
CA SER A 67 -7.20 2.69 -23.55
C SER A 67 -7.01 3.72 -22.42
N PRO A 68 -6.83 3.28 -21.16
CA PRO A 68 -6.63 4.20 -20.06
C PRO A 68 -5.25 4.88 -20.17
N PRO A 69 -5.14 6.19 -19.89
CA PRO A 69 -3.88 6.92 -20.04
C PRO A 69 -2.91 6.67 -18.86
N TYR A 70 -2.88 5.45 -18.33
CA TYR A 70 -2.08 5.12 -17.14
C TYR A 70 -0.59 5.25 -17.40
N GLN A 71 0.12 5.83 -16.43
CA GLN A 71 1.54 6.16 -16.46
C GLN A 71 1.95 7.17 -17.54
N GLU A 72 0.98 7.77 -18.24
CA GLU A 72 1.23 8.85 -19.19
C GLU A 72 1.34 10.20 -18.47
N VAL A 73 2.12 11.10 -19.05
CA VAL A 73 2.32 12.45 -18.51
C VAL A 73 1.36 13.40 -19.19
N LEU A 74 0.49 14.07 -18.41
CA LEU A 74 -0.40 15.09 -18.94
C LEU A 74 0.39 16.36 -19.30
N LEU A 75 0.37 16.74 -20.56
CA LEU A 75 1.06 17.92 -21.09
C LEU A 75 0.14 19.14 -21.22
N ALA A 76 -1.11 18.94 -21.67
CA ALA A 76 -2.03 20.04 -21.97
C ALA A 76 -3.50 19.67 -21.77
N VAL A 77 -4.33 20.69 -21.51
CA VAL A 77 -5.79 20.65 -21.58
C VAL A 77 -6.22 21.72 -22.57
N ASP A 78 -6.97 21.34 -23.61
CA ASP A 78 -7.37 22.18 -24.74
C ASP A 78 -6.21 22.99 -25.32
N ASP A 79 -5.14 22.26 -25.65
CA ASP A 79 -3.90 22.79 -26.23
C ASP A 79 -3.14 23.78 -25.31
N ALA A 80 -3.65 24.07 -24.11
CA ALA A 80 -2.98 24.90 -23.12
C ALA A 80 -2.14 24.04 -22.16
N GLN A 81 -0.84 24.36 -22.10
CA GLN A 81 0.12 23.62 -21.30
C GLN A 81 -0.24 23.58 -19.81
N VAL A 82 -0.15 22.40 -19.22
CA VAL A 82 -0.34 22.12 -17.80
C VAL A 82 1.02 22.07 -17.10
N THR A 83 1.14 22.84 -16.02
CA THR A 83 2.37 22.90 -15.20
C THR A 83 2.28 22.11 -13.90
N SER A 84 1.07 21.72 -13.47
CA SER A 84 0.85 20.96 -12.23
C SER A 84 -0.50 20.22 -12.26
N ALA A 85 -0.69 19.23 -11.38
CA ALA A 85 -1.98 18.56 -11.22
C ALA A 85 -3.12 19.53 -10.86
N ALA A 86 -2.87 20.49 -9.97
CA ALA A 86 -3.86 21.50 -9.59
C ALA A 86 -4.26 22.36 -10.79
N ASP A 87 -3.32 22.70 -11.67
CA ASP A 87 -3.62 23.42 -12.90
C ASP A 87 -4.47 22.58 -13.87
N ALA A 88 -4.13 21.30 -14.03
CA ALA A 88 -4.92 20.35 -14.83
C ALA A 88 -6.38 20.29 -14.36
N TYR A 89 -6.60 20.08 -13.06
CA TYR A 89 -7.94 19.98 -12.51
C TYR A 89 -8.72 21.29 -12.61
N ARG A 90 -8.09 22.44 -12.38
CA ARG A 90 -8.75 23.75 -12.57
C ARG A 90 -9.19 23.96 -14.02
N ARG A 91 -8.33 23.62 -14.99
CA ARG A 91 -8.64 23.75 -16.42
C ARG A 91 -9.78 22.82 -16.82
N ALA A 92 -9.71 21.55 -16.44
CA ALA A 92 -10.80 20.60 -16.67
C ALA A 92 -12.12 21.09 -16.03
N ALA A 93 -12.07 21.60 -14.78
CA ALA A 93 -13.24 22.07 -14.07
C ALA A 93 -13.88 23.35 -14.65
N ALA A 94 -13.22 24.02 -15.60
CA ALA A 94 -13.79 25.16 -16.34
C ALA A 94 -14.92 24.73 -17.29
N HIS A 95 -14.95 23.46 -17.70
CA HIS A 95 -16.01 22.90 -18.52
C HIS A 95 -17.24 22.51 -17.68
N GLN A 96 -18.37 22.32 -18.35
CA GLN A 96 -19.57 21.76 -17.75
C GLN A 96 -19.51 20.23 -17.72
N VAL A 97 -20.23 19.61 -16.79
CA VAL A 97 -20.33 18.13 -16.75
C VAL A 97 -20.98 17.65 -18.06
N GLY A 98 -20.34 16.68 -18.73
CA GLY A 98 -20.72 16.16 -20.04
C GLY A 98 -20.05 16.87 -21.23
N GLU A 99 -19.50 18.06 -21.03
CA GLU A 99 -18.73 18.76 -22.06
C GLU A 99 -17.36 18.10 -22.26
N THR A 100 -16.93 17.95 -23.51
CA THR A 100 -15.67 17.29 -23.85
C THR A 100 -14.52 18.28 -23.85
N ALA A 101 -13.43 17.92 -23.17
CA ALA A 101 -12.15 18.62 -23.24
C ALA A 101 -11.09 17.71 -23.87
N ARG A 102 -10.09 18.31 -24.53
CA ARG A 102 -8.96 17.62 -25.15
C ARG A 102 -7.80 17.54 -24.16
N TYR A 103 -7.26 16.35 -23.95
CA TYR A 103 -6.14 16.09 -23.07
C TYR A 103 -4.98 15.55 -23.89
N THR A 104 -3.85 16.26 -23.87
CA THR A 104 -2.64 15.83 -24.57
C THR A 104 -1.70 15.16 -23.58
N PHE A 105 -1.28 13.95 -23.89
CA PHE A 105 -0.41 13.12 -23.09
C PHE A 105 0.90 12.81 -23.82
N VAL A 106 1.92 12.42 -23.06
CA VAL A 106 3.14 11.84 -23.61
C VAL A 106 3.56 10.60 -22.85
N ARG A 107 4.01 9.59 -23.60
CA ARG A 107 4.63 8.37 -23.08
C ARG A 107 5.68 7.88 -24.07
N ASP A 108 6.87 7.56 -23.57
CA ASP A 108 7.98 7.04 -24.39
C ASP A 108 8.28 7.88 -25.64
N GLY A 109 8.08 9.20 -25.54
CA GLY A 109 8.25 10.16 -26.64
C GLY A 109 7.09 10.25 -27.63
N VAL A 110 6.08 9.38 -27.51
CA VAL A 110 4.85 9.41 -28.30
C VAL A 110 3.86 10.37 -27.66
N VAL A 111 3.39 11.34 -28.44
CA VAL A 111 2.38 12.33 -28.01
C VAL A 111 1.02 11.91 -28.56
N GLU A 112 0.06 11.76 -27.67
CA GLU A 112 -1.32 11.42 -28.02
C GLU A 112 -2.28 12.46 -27.47
N THR A 113 -3.44 12.61 -28.10
CA THR A 113 -4.49 13.51 -27.62
C THR A 113 -5.81 12.77 -27.59
N HIS A 114 -6.41 12.74 -26.41
CA HIS A 114 -7.69 12.07 -26.15
C HIS A 114 -8.74 13.10 -25.79
N ALA A 115 -9.97 12.88 -26.22
CA ALA A 115 -11.09 13.77 -25.94
C ALA A 115 -12.03 13.08 -24.95
N TYR A 116 -12.10 13.59 -23.72
CA TYR A 116 -12.92 12.98 -22.67
C TYR A 116 -13.97 13.95 -22.15
N PRO A 117 -15.22 13.49 -21.93
CA PRO A 117 -16.25 14.30 -21.29
C PRO A 117 -15.88 14.57 -19.83
N LEU A 118 -16.08 15.81 -19.38
CA LEU A 118 -15.94 16.16 -17.98
C LEU A 118 -17.01 15.44 -17.16
N ARG A 119 -16.61 14.92 -16.01
CA ARG A 119 -17.48 14.14 -15.13
C ARG A 119 -17.61 14.82 -13.77
N GLN A 120 -18.63 14.42 -13.05
CA GLN A 120 -18.72 14.68 -11.62
C GLN A 120 -18.30 13.43 -10.86
N PHE A 121 -17.43 13.60 -9.87
CA PHE A 121 -16.94 12.52 -9.04
C PHE A 121 -17.98 12.19 -7.98
N THR A 122 -18.58 11.01 -8.10
CA THR A 122 -19.73 10.59 -7.30
C THR A 122 -19.33 10.05 -5.93
N ASP A 123 -20.29 9.96 -5.02
CA ASP A 123 -20.09 9.32 -3.72
C ASP A 123 -19.71 7.83 -3.86
N GLY A 124 -20.28 7.13 -4.83
CA GLY A 124 -19.93 5.74 -5.12
C GLY A 124 -18.47 5.59 -5.54
N GLU A 125 -18.00 6.46 -6.43
CA GLU A 125 -16.59 6.50 -6.86
C GLU A 125 -15.66 6.90 -5.70
N PHE A 126 -16.12 7.79 -4.81
CA PHE A 126 -15.40 8.14 -3.58
C PHE A 126 -15.19 6.94 -2.67
N PHE A 127 -16.24 6.18 -2.38
CA PHE A 127 -16.09 4.96 -1.58
C PHE A 127 -15.24 3.91 -2.31
N ALA A 128 -15.37 3.79 -3.63
CA ALA A 128 -14.64 2.80 -4.41
C ALA A 128 -13.13 3.04 -4.49
N ILE A 129 -12.70 4.31 -4.48
CA ILE A 129 -11.29 4.70 -4.47
C ILE A 129 -10.83 4.93 -3.03
N PHE A 130 -11.28 6.02 -2.41
CA PHE A 130 -10.77 6.47 -1.11
C PHE A 130 -11.24 5.59 0.04
N GLY A 131 -12.52 5.17 0.01
CA GLY A 131 -13.07 4.27 1.03
C GLY A 131 -12.33 2.93 1.09
N ALA A 132 -12.05 2.32 -0.06
CA ALA A 132 -11.28 1.07 -0.15
C ALA A 132 -9.87 1.21 0.46
N TYR A 133 -9.14 2.27 0.11
CA TYR A 133 -7.82 2.56 0.70
C TYR A 133 -7.89 2.80 2.21
N PHE A 134 -8.90 3.54 2.68
CA PHE A 134 -9.07 3.81 4.11
C PHE A 134 -9.33 2.52 4.91
N ILE A 135 -10.22 1.64 4.41
CA ILE A 135 -10.52 0.36 5.04
C ILE A 135 -9.28 -0.54 5.07
N ALA A 136 -8.56 -0.64 3.95
CA ALA A 136 -7.31 -1.39 3.87
C ALA A 136 -6.25 -0.86 4.85
N GLY A 137 -6.10 0.47 4.93
CA GLY A 137 -5.18 1.12 5.87
C GLY A 137 -5.56 0.89 7.33
N LEU A 138 -6.86 0.98 7.68
CA LEU A 138 -7.34 0.71 9.03
C LEU A 138 -7.11 -0.74 9.45
N ALA A 139 -7.33 -1.70 8.55
CA ALA A 139 -7.07 -3.11 8.80
C ALA A 139 -5.57 -3.37 9.07
N HIS A 140 -4.68 -2.79 8.25
CA HIS A 140 -3.23 -2.87 8.45
C HIS A 140 -2.78 -2.21 9.77
N LEU A 141 -3.36 -1.06 10.11
CA LEU A 141 -3.09 -0.38 11.38
C LEU A 141 -3.57 -1.21 12.59
N LEU A 142 -4.72 -1.87 12.46
CA LEU A 142 -5.24 -2.77 13.50
C LEU A 142 -4.31 -3.98 13.69
N LEU A 143 -3.81 -4.57 12.60
CA LEU A 143 -2.78 -5.62 12.67
C LEU A 143 -1.55 -5.09 13.39
N ALA A 144 -1.08 -3.90 13.01
CA ALA A 144 0.11 -3.30 13.61
C ALA A 144 -0.06 -3.10 15.11
N TRP A 145 -1.21 -2.56 15.53
CA TRP A 145 -1.58 -2.39 16.92
C TRP A 145 -1.59 -3.73 17.68
N CYS A 146 -2.31 -4.72 17.19
CA CYS A 146 -2.42 -6.04 17.83
C CYS A 146 -1.06 -6.74 17.95
N ALA A 147 -0.23 -6.68 16.92
CA ALA A 147 1.08 -7.30 16.91
C ALA A 147 2.10 -6.52 17.76
N ALA A 148 2.01 -5.19 17.79
CA ALA A 148 2.87 -4.33 18.63
C ALA A 148 2.64 -4.52 20.13
N GLU A 149 1.41 -4.85 20.55
CA GLU A 149 1.14 -5.22 21.95
C GLU A 149 1.89 -6.50 22.37
N ARG A 150 2.24 -7.36 21.40
CA ARG A 150 2.97 -8.63 21.57
C ARG A 150 4.42 -8.56 21.09
N TRP A 151 4.97 -7.35 20.90
CA TRP A 151 6.28 -7.10 20.26
C TRP A 151 7.45 -7.90 20.84
N ARG A 152 7.41 -8.20 22.15
CA ARG A 152 8.49 -8.91 22.86
C ARG A 152 8.35 -10.43 22.81
N GLU A 153 7.17 -10.96 22.49
CA GLU A 153 6.90 -12.40 22.55
C GLU A 153 7.63 -13.15 21.44
N ASP A 154 7.56 -12.63 20.21
CA ASP A 154 8.01 -13.37 19.03
C ASP A 154 8.49 -12.42 17.92
N PRO A 155 9.61 -12.72 17.22
CA PRO A 155 9.99 -12.08 15.95
C PRO A 155 8.85 -11.89 14.95
N MET A 156 7.94 -12.86 14.82
CA MET A 156 6.73 -12.80 14.00
C MET A 156 5.87 -11.57 14.33
N CYS A 157 5.65 -11.28 15.61
CA CYS A 157 4.86 -10.12 16.02
C CYS A 157 5.52 -8.80 15.61
N ARG A 158 6.86 -8.74 15.60
CA ARG A 158 7.60 -7.56 15.11
C ARG A 158 7.45 -7.39 13.60
N GLY A 159 7.62 -8.48 12.85
CA GLY A 159 7.43 -8.47 11.39
C GLY A 159 6.03 -8.04 11.00
N LEU A 160 5.00 -8.59 11.66
CA LEU A 160 3.60 -8.21 11.44
C LEU A 160 3.33 -6.76 11.81
N ALA A 161 3.92 -6.26 12.90
CA ALA A 161 3.75 -4.86 13.30
C ALA A 161 4.38 -3.88 12.29
N ILE A 162 5.61 -4.15 11.86
CA ILE A 162 6.33 -3.32 10.89
C ILE A 162 5.62 -3.32 9.54
N PHE A 163 5.23 -4.49 9.04
CA PHE A 163 4.47 -4.60 7.80
C PHE A 163 3.10 -3.91 7.90
N GLY A 164 2.40 -4.07 9.03
CA GLY A 164 1.13 -3.38 9.29
C GLY A 164 1.26 -1.85 9.29
N TRP A 165 2.29 -1.27 9.93
CA TRP A 165 2.51 0.18 9.87
C TRP A 165 2.87 0.65 8.46
N ALA A 166 3.77 -0.05 7.77
CA ALA A 166 4.14 0.30 6.40
C ALA A 166 2.93 0.26 5.45
N GLY A 167 2.12 -0.80 5.52
CA GLY A 167 0.89 -0.96 4.75
C GLY A 167 -0.16 0.12 5.07
N ALA A 168 -0.32 0.48 6.35
CA ALA A 168 -1.24 1.53 6.76
C ALA A 168 -0.82 2.91 6.24
N VAL A 169 0.47 3.27 6.36
CA VAL A 169 0.98 4.54 5.84
C VAL A 169 0.83 4.59 4.31
N PHE A 170 1.21 3.53 3.60
CA PHE A 170 1.04 3.43 2.15
C PHE A 170 -0.43 3.63 1.73
N ALA A 171 -1.36 2.87 2.31
CA ALA A 171 -2.78 2.95 1.96
C ALA A 171 -3.40 4.32 2.30
N PHE A 172 -3.09 4.88 3.47
CA PHE A 172 -3.62 6.18 3.88
C PHE A 172 -3.08 7.33 3.03
N THR A 173 -1.80 7.30 2.65
CA THR A 173 -1.18 8.33 1.82
C THR A 173 -1.60 8.24 0.36
N ALA A 174 -2.02 7.06 -0.13
CA ALA A 174 -2.56 6.90 -1.48
C ALA A 174 -3.79 7.78 -1.72
N MET A 175 -4.60 8.03 -0.69
CA MET A 175 -5.75 8.94 -0.78
C MET A 175 -5.38 10.40 -0.98
N ASP A 176 -4.20 10.82 -0.53
CA ASP A 176 -3.71 12.20 -0.71
C ASP A 176 -3.08 12.41 -2.10
N LEU A 177 -2.58 11.32 -2.71
CA LEU A 177 -1.83 11.33 -3.97
C LEU A 177 -2.58 12.01 -5.12
N TYR A 178 -3.90 11.87 -5.15
CA TYR A 178 -4.75 12.39 -6.22
C TYR A 178 -5.10 13.87 -6.06
N GLY A 179 -4.79 14.46 -4.91
CA GLY A 179 -5.08 15.84 -4.55
C GLY A 179 -5.47 15.90 -3.07
N PRO A 180 -4.78 16.72 -2.24
CA PRO A 180 -3.85 17.80 -2.59
C PRO A 180 -2.39 17.37 -2.86
N GLY A 181 -2.02 16.09 -2.72
CA GLY A 181 -0.70 15.57 -3.10
C GLY A 181 0.46 15.98 -2.19
N ARG A 182 0.17 16.43 -0.96
CA ARG A 182 1.15 16.94 0.02
C ARG A 182 2.05 15.85 0.58
N LEU A 183 1.59 14.61 0.56
CA LEU A 183 2.24 13.44 1.14
C LEU A 183 2.88 12.55 0.08
N PHE A 184 3.05 13.03 -1.15
CA PHE A 184 3.60 12.23 -2.26
C PHE A 184 4.96 11.62 -1.93
N ARG A 185 5.85 12.40 -1.30
CA ARG A 185 7.16 11.91 -0.84
C ARG A 185 7.04 10.81 0.22
N LEU A 186 6.11 10.97 1.16
CA LEU A 186 5.86 9.96 2.20
C LEU A 186 5.23 8.69 1.61
N HIS A 187 4.35 8.84 0.63
CA HIS A 187 3.76 7.72 -0.11
C HIS A 187 4.84 6.89 -0.81
N ALA A 188 5.70 7.54 -1.59
CA ALA A 188 6.81 6.88 -2.29
C ALA A 188 7.79 6.20 -1.31
N LEU A 189 8.08 6.83 -0.16
CA LEU A 189 8.88 6.23 0.90
C LEU A 189 8.22 4.97 1.47
N ALA A 190 6.92 5.03 1.75
CA ALA A 190 6.16 3.90 2.28
C ALA A 190 6.12 2.75 1.26
N GLU A 191 5.86 3.06 -0.02
CA GLU A 191 5.88 2.09 -1.12
C GLU A 191 7.23 1.37 -1.23
N ALA A 192 8.34 2.11 -1.29
CA ALA A 192 9.68 1.51 -1.33
C ALA A 192 10.00 0.66 -0.08
N SER A 193 9.46 1.07 1.08
CA SER A 193 9.66 0.36 2.35
C SER A 193 8.83 -0.91 2.47
N LEU A 194 7.73 -1.06 1.71
CA LEU A 194 6.88 -2.25 1.75
C LEU A 194 7.65 -3.51 1.37
N SER A 195 8.53 -3.44 0.37
CA SER A 195 9.36 -4.58 -0.05
C SER A 195 10.24 -5.09 1.08
N ALA A 196 10.91 -4.18 1.80
CA ALA A 196 11.74 -4.52 2.94
C ALA A 196 10.92 -5.05 4.12
N ALA A 197 9.74 -4.45 4.39
CA ALA A 197 8.84 -4.90 5.44
C ALA A 197 8.24 -6.29 5.13
N ALA A 198 7.87 -6.56 3.88
CA ALA A 198 7.38 -7.85 3.42
C ALA A 198 8.46 -8.92 3.49
N LEU A 199 9.71 -8.59 3.12
CA LEU A 199 10.84 -9.50 3.26
C LEU A 199 11.15 -9.79 4.72
N HIS A 200 11.17 -8.77 5.59
CA HIS A 200 11.28 -8.97 7.03
C HIS A 200 10.19 -9.93 7.51
N LEU A 201 8.92 -9.66 7.17
CA LEU A 201 7.81 -10.54 7.53
C LEU A 201 8.02 -11.98 7.04
N ALA A 202 8.45 -12.19 5.79
CA ALA A 202 8.75 -13.52 5.24
C ALA A 202 9.83 -14.27 6.03
N LEU A 203 10.82 -13.54 6.53
CA LEU A 203 11.94 -14.11 7.28
C LEU A 203 11.58 -14.45 8.73
N VAL A 204 10.56 -13.83 9.31
CA VAL A 204 10.16 -14.06 10.72
C VAL A 204 8.82 -14.76 10.89
N CYS A 205 8.02 -14.85 9.83
CA CYS A 205 6.68 -15.44 9.84
C CYS A 205 6.57 -16.53 8.77
N PRO A 206 5.98 -17.70 9.08
CA PRO A 206 5.43 -18.09 10.39
C PRO A 206 6.49 -18.69 11.34
N ARG A 207 7.77 -18.74 10.92
CA ARG A 207 8.91 -19.22 11.72
C ARG A 207 10.03 -18.19 11.66
N ASP A 208 10.76 -18.06 12.75
CA ASP A 208 11.97 -17.25 12.80
C ASP A 208 13.11 -17.92 12.02
N ARG A 209 13.51 -17.30 10.90
CA ARG A 209 14.65 -17.70 10.06
C ARG A 209 15.83 -16.74 10.20
N LEU A 210 15.72 -15.74 11.07
CA LEU A 210 16.75 -14.74 11.32
C LEU A 210 17.67 -15.07 12.49
N SER A 211 17.35 -16.09 13.29
CA SER A 211 18.22 -16.54 14.39
C SER A 211 19.65 -16.77 13.88
N GLY A 212 20.59 -15.91 14.29
CA GLY A 212 21.99 -15.93 13.85
C GLY A 212 22.31 -15.25 12.51
N ARG A 213 21.35 -14.60 11.84
CA ARG A 213 21.50 -14.01 10.48
C ARG A 213 20.95 -12.59 10.36
N SER A 214 21.13 -11.76 11.38
CA SER A 214 20.61 -10.37 11.41
C SER A 214 21.12 -9.48 10.27
N GLY A 215 22.28 -9.79 9.69
CA GLY A 215 22.83 -9.08 8.52
C GLY A 215 21.90 -9.11 7.29
N VAL A 216 21.05 -10.13 7.14
CA VAL A 216 20.06 -10.19 6.05
C VAL A 216 19.05 -9.05 6.16
N LEU A 217 18.65 -8.66 7.37
CA LEU A 217 17.77 -7.51 7.56
C LEU A 217 18.47 -6.20 7.19
N VAL A 218 19.75 -6.06 7.49
CA VAL A 218 20.52 -4.87 7.10
C VAL A 218 20.55 -4.73 5.59
N LEU A 219 20.75 -5.83 4.86
CA LEU A 219 20.68 -5.84 3.39
C LEU A 219 19.27 -5.52 2.89
N ALA A 220 18.23 -6.13 3.47
CA ALA A 220 16.84 -5.90 3.09
C ALA A 220 16.41 -4.43 3.26
N TYR A 221 16.68 -3.85 4.43
CA TYR A 221 16.37 -2.45 4.72
C TYR A 221 17.31 -1.49 3.99
N GLY A 222 18.57 -1.85 3.79
CA GLY A 222 19.51 -1.09 2.97
C GLY A 222 19.06 -0.99 1.52
N PHE A 223 18.59 -2.09 0.93
CA PHE A 223 17.98 -2.09 -0.40
C PHE A 223 16.71 -1.24 -0.44
N GLY A 224 15.80 -1.40 0.53
CA GLY A 224 14.59 -0.58 0.63
C GLY A 224 14.91 0.93 0.75
N LEU A 225 15.94 1.29 1.52
CA LEU A 225 16.40 2.67 1.66
C LEU A 225 17.03 3.20 0.38
N ALA A 226 17.84 2.39 -0.31
CA ALA A 226 18.40 2.76 -1.61
C ALA A 226 17.30 3.02 -2.64
N LEU A 227 16.32 2.11 -2.74
CA LEU A 227 15.15 2.27 -3.59
C LEU A 227 14.35 3.53 -3.22
N ALA A 228 14.07 3.74 -1.93
CA ALA A 228 13.39 4.95 -1.46
C ALA A 228 14.17 6.22 -1.84
N THR A 229 15.50 6.20 -1.74
CA THR A 229 16.37 7.32 -2.11
C THR A 229 16.27 7.63 -3.60
N VAL A 230 16.38 6.62 -4.46
CA VAL A 230 16.16 6.75 -5.90
C VAL A 230 14.77 7.33 -6.16
N TYR A 231 13.76 6.83 -5.45
CA TYR A 231 12.39 7.32 -5.60
C TYR A 231 12.26 8.81 -5.26
N GLN A 232 12.89 9.26 -4.17
CA GLN A 232 12.87 10.67 -3.76
C GLN A 232 13.61 11.60 -4.72
N LEU A 233 14.66 11.11 -5.39
CA LEU A 233 15.45 11.87 -6.35
C LEU A 233 14.72 12.08 -7.68
N PHE A 234 13.98 11.08 -8.14
CA PHE A 234 13.27 11.09 -9.42
C PHE A 234 11.76 11.33 -9.30
N LEU A 235 11.26 11.66 -8.11
CA LEU A 235 9.82 11.79 -7.84
C LEU A 235 9.14 12.84 -8.73
N ASP A 236 9.82 13.96 -8.95
CA ASP A 236 9.32 15.12 -9.67
C ASP A 236 9.61 15.02 -11.19
N ASP A 237 10.44 14.06 -11.62
CA ASP A 237 10.66 13.73 -13.03
C ASP A 237 9.60 12.70 -13.48
N PRO A 238 8.64 13.06 -14.35
CA PRO A 238 7.49 12.20 -14.64
C PRO A 238 7.89 10.87 -15.30
N HIS A 239 8.90 10.89 -16.17
CA HIS A 239 9.32 9.70 -16.92
C HIS A 239 10.15 8.77 -16.04
N ALA A 240 11.15 9.32 -15.34
CA ALA A 240 11.96 8.54 -14.40
C ALA A 240 11.11 8.01 -13.23
N TYR A 241 10.12 8.77 -12.76
CA TYR A 241 9.15 8.31 -11.76
C TYR A 241 8.46 7.02 -12.20
N SER A 242 7.87 6.97 -13.41
CA SER A 242 7.13 5.79 -13.88
C SER A 242 8.02 4.55 -13.96
N ILE A 243 9.28 4.70 -14.37
CA ILE A 243 10.27 3.61 -14.38
C ILE A 243 10.53 3.10 -12.96
N VAL A 244 10.83 4.01 -12.02
CA VAL A 244 11.13 3.65 -10.63
C VAL A 244 9.90 3.05 -9.94
N HIS A 245 8.70 3.59 -10.20
CA HIS A 245 7.43 3.09 -9.68
C HIS A 245 7.14 1.66 -10.14
N ASN A 246 7.23 1.41 -11.45
CA ASN A 246 7.01 0.07 -12.00
C ASN A 246 8.06 -0.92 -11.47
N PHE A 247 9.32 -0.50 -11.36
CA PHE A 247 10.36 -1.34 -10.75
C PHE A 247 10.05 -1.66 -9.28
N ALA A 248 9.64 -0.67 -8.48
CA ALA A 248 9.28 -0.84 -7.08
C ALA A 248 8.10 -1.80 -6.90
N GLN A 249 7.05 -1.68 -7.71
CA GLN A 249 5.91 -2.60 -7.72
C GLN A 249 6.31 -4.02 -8.09
N GLY A 250 7.12 -4.17 -9.15
CA GLY A 250 7.60 -5.46 -9.60
C GLY A 250 8.42 -6.17 -8.52
N ILE A 251 9.46 -5.52 -7.99
CA ILE A 251 10.32 -6.13 -6.97
C ILE A 251 9.60 -6.34 -5.64
N GLY A 252 8.64 -5.48 -5.29
CA GLY A 252 7.84 -5.58 -4.07
C GLY A 252 6.90 -6.78 -4.03
N SER A 253 6.53 -7.32 -5.19
CA SER A 253 5.74 -8.55 -5.29
C SER A 253 6.53 -9.80 -4.84
N VAL A 254 7.85 -9.83 -5.03
CA VAL A 254 8.68 -11.03 -4.81
C VAL A 254 8.67 -11.50 -3.35
N PRO A 255 8.93 -10.64 -2.33
CA PRO A 255 8.86 -11.08 -0.93
C PRO A 255 7.48 -11.58 -0.50
N VAL A 256 6.40 -11.06 -1.10
CA VAL A 256 5.03 -11.51 -0.83
C VAL A 256 4.81 -12.93 -1.36
N LEU A 257 5.29 -13.25 -2.56
CA LEU A 257 5.22 -14.60 -3.12
C LEU A 257 6.04 -15.58 -2.28
N VAL A 258 7.25 -15.18 -1.86
CA VAL A 258 8.09 -15.98 -0.96
C VAL A 258 7.37 -16.23 0.37
N PHE A 259 6.82 -15.18 1.00
CA PHE A 259 6.06 -15.31 2.24
C PHE A 259 4.88 -16.27 2.09
N THR A 260 4.14 -16.17 0.98
CA THR A 260 3.01 -17.05 0.68
C THR A 260 3.44 -18.51 0.61
N GLY A 261 4.53 -18.80 -0.11
CA GLY A 261 5.12 -20.14 -0.18
C GLY A 261 5.54 -20.66 1.19
N LEU A 262 6.18 -19.81 2.01
CA LEU A 262 6.62 -20.19 3.36
C LEU A 262 5.46 -20.47 4.32
N VAL A 263 4.35 -19.74 4.21
CA VAL A 263 3.12 -20.00 4.98
C VAL A 263 2.48 -21.31 4.50
N ALA A 264 2.38 -21.53 3.19
CA ALA A 264 1.81 -22.75 2.61
C ALA A 264 2.61 -24.00 3.01
N LEU A 265 3.94 -23.93 2.94
CA LEU A 265 4.84 -25.01 3.40
C LEU A 265 4.69 -25.30 4.89
N SER A 266 4.22 -24.33 5.69
CA SER A 266 3.99 -24.53 7.13
C SER A 266 2.66 -25.25 7.43
N LEU A 267 1.88 -25.65 6.43
CA LEU A 267 0.71 -26.50 6.62
C LEU A 267 1.08 -27.95 6.96
N THR A 268 2.23 -28.44 6.46
CA THR A 268 2.69 -29.81 6.70
C THR A 268 3.22 -29.98 8.12
N ASP A 269 3.94 -28.98 8.60
CA ASP A 269 4.42 -28.88 9.98
C ASP A 269 4.05 -27.49 10.53
N PRO A 270 2.92 -27.34 11.24
CA PRO A 270 2.47 -26.05 11.79
C PRO A 270 3.32 -25.60 13.00
N PRO A 271 3.85 -24.36 13.02
CA PRO A 271 4.57 -23.84 14.17
C PRO A 271 3.71 -23.83 15.43
N ALA A 272 4.29 -24.21 16.58
CA ALA A 272 3.58 -24.23 17.86
C ALA A 272 2.92 -22.87 18.20
N ALA A 273 3.56 -21.75 17.83
CA ALA A 273 3.05 -20.40 18.05
C ALA A 273 1.74 -20.08 17.31
N LEU A 274 1.40 -20.83 16.25
CA LEU A 274 0.17 -20.62 15.46
C LEU A 274 -0.78 -21.82 15.50
N GLY A 275 -0.23 -23.04 15.59
CA GLY A 275 -0.98 -24.28 15.38
C GLY A 275 -1.56 -24.40 13.97
N ALA A 276 -2.17 -25.56 13.67
CA ALA A 276 -2.73 -25.83 12.34
C ALA A 276 -3.83 -24.82 11.94
N ALA A 277 -4.71 -24.48 12.88
CA ALA A 277 -5.78 -23.52 12.64
C ALA A 277 -5.27 -22.09 12.37
N GLY A 278 -4.23 -21.66 13.09
CA GLY A 278 -3.61 -20.35 12.88
C GLY A 278 -2.93 -20.26 11.52
N VAL A 279 -2.18 -21.28 11.11
CA VAL A 279 -1.55 -21.33 9.77
C VAL A 279 -2.60 -21.27 8.66
N ARG A 280 -3.71 -22.03 8.76
CA ARG A 280 -4.79 -21.99 7.77
C ARG A 280 -5.44 -20.60 7.64
N ARG A 281 -5.71 -19.93 8.77
CA ARG A 281 -6.27 -18.57 8.78
C ARG A 281 -5.30 -17.54 8.20
N LEU A 282 -4.02 -17.66 8.54
CA LEU A 282 -2.97 -16.82 7.98
C LEU A 282 -2.89 -17.02 6.46
N LEU A 283 -2.84 -18.27 5.98
CA LEU A 283 -2.79 -18.58 4.56
C LEU A 283 -4.00 -18.03 3.81
N LEU A 284 -5.22 -18.20 4.34
CA LEU A 284 -6.42 -17.63 3.74
C LEU A 284 -6.31 -16.10 3.64
N GLY A 285 -5.83 -15.43 4.70
CA GLY A 285 -5.56 -14.00 4.68
C GLY A 285 -4.55 -13.60 3.62
N VAL A 286 -3.45 -14.35 3.48
CA VAL A 286 -2.41 -14.10 2.47
C VAL A 286 -2.94 -14.30 1.05
N LEU A 287 -3.69 -15.37 0.79
CA LEU A 287 -4.25 -15.67 -0.53
C LEU A 287 -5.31 -14.65 -0.96
N LEU A 288 -6.08 -14.09 -0.03
CA LEU A 288 -7.08 -13.08 -0.37
C LEU A 288 -6.48 -11.68 -0.41
N GLY A 289 -5.64 -11.34 0.58
CA GLY A 289 -5.23 -9.96 0.83
C GLY A 289 -3.80 -9.59 0.45
N LEU A 290 -2.95 -10.53 0.02
CA LEU A 290 -1.58 -10.24 -0.42
C LEU A 290 -1.24 -10.78 -1.80
N ILE A 291 -1.59 -12.04 -2.13
CA ILE A 291 -1.19 -12.62 -3.42
C ILE A 291 -1.89 -11.91 -4.59
N MET A 292 -3.19 -11.60 -4.45
CA MET A 292 -3.96 -10.90 -5.48
C MET A 292 -3.38 -9.50 -5.76
N PRO A 293 -3.13 -8.64 -4.74
CA PRO A 293 -2.36 -7.41 -4.90
C PRO A 293 -0.98 -7.60 -5.53
N ALA A 294 -0.21 -8.59 -5.07
CA ALA A 294 1.15 -8.83 -5.58
C ALA A 294 1.16 -9.22 -7.06
N LEU A 295 0.23 -10.06 -7.49
CA LEU A 295 0.04 -10.40 -8.90
C LEU A 295 -0.39 -9.19 -9.73
N LEU A 296 -1.34 -8.39 -9.22
CA LEU A 296 -1.79 -7.18 -9.90
C LEU A 296 -0.66 -6.17 -10.07
N PHE A 297 0.10 -5.88 -9.01
CA PHE A 297 1.26 -4.99 -9.07
C PHE A 297 2.36 -5.54 -9.98
N GLY A 298 2.65 -6.84 -9.93
CA GLY A 298 3.66 -7.47 -10.80
C GLY A 298 3.27 -7.43 -12.28
N LEU A 299 2.01 -7.74 -12.60
CA LEU A 299 1.49 -7.65 -13.97
C LEU A 299 1.38 -6.19 -14.46
N SER A 300 1.03 -5.27 -13.56
CA SER A 300 1.02 -3.84 -13.86
C SER A 300 2.43 -3.39 -14.21
N ALA A 301 3.42 -3.67 -13.35
CA ALA A 301 4.82 -3.39 -13.62
C ALA A 301 5.32 -3.97 -14.95
N ALA A 302 4.99 -5.24 -15.25
CA ALA A 302 5.37 -5.90 -16.50
C ALA A 302 4.71 -5.31 -17.75
N SER A 303 3.53 -4.70 -17.61
CA SER A 303 2.81 -3.99 -18.68
C SER A 303 3.10 -2.48 -18.71
N GLY A 304 4.09 -2.01 -17.94
CA GLY A 304 4.42 -0.60 -17.83
C GLY A 304 3.33 0.24 -17.16
N GLY A 305 2.60 -0.36 -16.22
CA GLY A 305 1.57 0.26 -15.39
C GLY A 305 0.17 0.28 -15.99
N ASN A 306 -0.13 -0.58 -16.98
CA ASN A 306 -1.40 -0.51 -17.70
C ASN A 306 -2.60 -1.17 -16.99
N LEU A 307 -2.45 -1.60 -15.73
CA LEU A 307 -3.52 -2.24 -14.96
C LEU A 307 -3.99 -1.37 -13.81
N PRO A 308 -5.31 -1.30 -13.50
CA PRO A 308 -5.84 -0.50 -12.41
C PRO A 308 -5.45 -1.08 -11.04
N VAL A 309 -4.32 -0.65 -10.50
CA VAL A 309 -3.74 -1.19 -9.27
C VAL A 309 -4.55 -0.84 -8.03
N ASN A 310 -5.44 0.16 -8.11
CA ASN A 310 -6.39 0.49 -7.05
C ASN A 310 -7.34 -0.66 -6.69
N ALA A 311 -7.53 -1.64 -7.59
CA ALA A 311 -8.29 -2.86 -7.27
C ALA A 311 -7.67 -3.66 -6.11
N ALA A 312 -6.35 -3.53 -5.86
CA ALA A 312 -5.69 -4.16 -4.72
C ALA A 312 -6.28 -3.71 -3.37
N ALA A 313 -6.73 -2.46 -3.26
CA ALA A 313 -7.27 -1.90 -2.01
C ALA A 313 -8.56 -2.62 -1.56
N TRP A 314 -9.34 -3.16 -2.50
CA TRP A 314 -10.58 -3.89 -2.23
C TRP A 314 -10.39 -5.23 -1.53
N VAL A 315 -9.18 -5.79 -1.58
CA VAL A 315 -8.88 -7.08 -0.95
C VAL A 315 -7.78 -6.98 0.10
N GLY A 316 -7.00 -5.89 0.08
CA GLY A 316 -5.85 -5.68 0.97
C GLY A 316 -6.16 -5.78 2.47
N PHE A 317 -7.41 -5.56 2.89
CA PHE A 317 -7.82 -5.73 4.29
C PHE A 317 -7.87 -7.19 4.75
N ALA A 318 -7.98 -8.16 3.85
CA ALA A 318 -8.18 -9.57 4.19
C ALA A 318 -6.96 -10.18 4.90
N PHE A 319 -5.74 -9.79 4.50
CA PHE A 319 -4.52 -10.27 5.14
C PHE A 319 -4.41 -9.83 6.60
N PRO A 320 -4.51 -8.52 6.94
CA PRO A 320 -4.49 -8.09 8.33
C PRO A 320 -5.52 -8.81 9.21
N LEU A 321 -6.76 -8.99 8.72
CA LEU A 321 -7.80 -9.70 9.46
C LEU A 321 -7.46 -11.19 9.64
N GLY A 322 -6.96 -11.86 8.61
CA GLY A 322 -6.51 -13.25 8.69
C GLY A 322 -5.34 -13.44 9.65
N ALA A 323 -4.37 -12.52 9.65
CA ALA A 323 -3.24 -12.53 10.57
C ALA A 323 -3.66 -12.30 12.02
N ILE A 324 -4.58 -11.35 12.28
CA ILE A 324 -5.16 -11.14 13.62
C ILE A 324 -5.91 -12.40 14.09
N ALA A 325 -6.71 -13.00 13.21
CA ALA A 325 -7.46 -14.22 13.51
C ALA A 325 -6.53 -15.41 13.78
N ALA A 326 -5.38 -15.49 13.11
CA ALA A 326 -4.33 -16.47 13.37
C ALA A 326 -3.65 -16.25 14.73
N LEU A 327 -3.29 -15.00 15.06
CA LEU A 327 -2.71 -14.65 16.36
C LEU A 327 -3.64 -14.95 17.54
N ARG A 328 -4.97 -14.82 17.35
CA ARG A 328 -5.98 -15.18 18.34
C ARG A 328 -6.23 -16.68 18.45
N ALA A 329 -5.95 -17.44 17.38
CA ALA A 329 -6.05 -18.90 17.36
C ALA A 329 -4.94 -19.59 18.15
N ALA A 330 -3.82 -18.88 18.33
CA ALA A 330 -2.64 -19.40 18.97
C ALA A 330 -2.99 -19.99 20.34
N PRO A 331 -2.54 -21.22 20.66
CA PRO A 331 -2.72 -21.78 21.99
C PRO A 331 -2.15 -20.78 23.00
N ARG A 332 -2.97 -20.29 23.93
CA ARG A 332 -2.43 -19.56 25.08
C ARG A 332 -1.54 -20.56 25.80
N ALA A 333 -0.25 -20.25 25.95
CA ALA A 333 0.61 -21.04 26.81
C ALA A 333 -0.09 -21.14 28.17
N THR A 334 -0.54 -22.33 28.53
CA THR A 334 -0.95 -22.64 29.89
C THR A 334 0.29 -22.39 30.72
N VAL A 335 0.26 -21.32 31.52
CA VAL A 335 1.18 -21.19 32.65
C VAL A 335 0.82 -22.33 33.57
N THR A 336 1.46 -23.48 33.39
CA THR A 336 1.46 -24.55 34.38
C THR A 336 2.12 -23.96 35.61
N ALA A 337 1.28 -23.56 36.57
CA ALA A 337 1.70 -23.26 37.92
C ALA A 337 2.50 -24.48 38.39
N GLY A 338 3.81 -24.29 38.57
CA GLY A 338 4.68 -25.32 39.11
C GLY A 338 4.24 -25.62 40.53
N HIS A 339 3.59 -26.76 40.73
CA HIS A 339 3.63 -27.45 42.00
C HIS A 339 5.02 -28.06 42.13
N TRP A 340 5.90 -27.32 42.81
CA TRP A 340 7.04 -27.89 43.50
C TRP A 340 6.52 -28.39 44.84
N SER A 341 6.33 -29.71 44.94
CA SER A 341 6.33 -30.46 46.20
C SER A 341 7.77 -30.82 46.58
#